data_AF-A0A350RJ65-F1
#
_entry.id   AF-A0A350RJ65-F1
#
_cell.length_a   1.000
_cell.length_b   1.000
_cell.length_c   1.000
_cell.angle_alpha   90.00
_cell.angle_beta   90.00
_cell.angle_gamma   90.00
#
_symmetry.space_group_name_H-M   'P 1'
#
loop_
_entity.id
_entity.type
_entity.pdbx_description
1 polymer ?
#
loop_
_entity_poly.entity_id
_entity_poly.type
_entity_poly.pdbx_seq_one_letter_code
_entity_poly.pdbx_strand_id
1 'polypeptide(L)'
;MDFNPELNEDQLQIQQWVHDFATDVVRPVAADWDEREETPWPVIQEAAEIGLYSWEFMAEAMMNDPTGLTMPVALEELFWGDAG
;
A
#
# COMPACT_ATOMS: atom_id res chain seq x y z
N MET A 1 26.86 -9.40 -3.55
CA MET A 1 25.63 -9.60 -2.76
C MET A 1 24.87 -10.69 -3.46
N ASP A 2 24.51 -11.75 -2.74
CA ASP A 2 23.63 -12.79 -3.28
C ASP A 2 22.18 -12.29 -3.18
N PHE A 3 21.41 -12.52 -4.24
CA PHE A 3 19.99 -12.19 -4.29
C PHE A 3 19.21 -13.09 -3.31
N ASN A 4 18.33 -12.48 -2.49
CA ASN A 4 17.38 -13.20 -1.64
C ASN A 4 15.95 -12.88 -2.09
N PRO A 5 15.14 -13.87 -2.48
CA PRO A 5 13.75 -13.65 -2.88
C PRO A 5 12.76 -13.52 -1.71
N GLU A 6 13.16 -13.80 -0.48
CA GLU A 6 12.26 -13.79 0.68
C GLU A 6 12.10 -12.38 1.26
N LEU A 7 10.86 -12.03 1.61
CA LEU A 7 10.56 -10.83 2.40
C LEU A 7 10.99 -11.02 3.85
N ASN A 8 11.50 -9.96 4.47
CA ASN A 8 11.78 -9.94 5.91
C ASN A 8 10.51 -9.70 6.73
N GLU A 9 10.62 -9.78 8.07
CA GLU A 9 9.48 -9.63 8.99
C GLU A 9 8.79 -8.26 8.86
N ASP A 10 9.55 -7.17 8.70
CA ASP A 10 9.00 -5.82 8.55
C ASP A 10 8.20 -5.69 7.24
N GLN A 11 8.73 -6.24 6.15
CA GLN A 11 8.08 -6.26 4.84
C GLN A 11 6.81 -7.10 4.84
N LEU A 12 6.80 -8.25 5.51
CA LEU A 12 5.61 -9.08 5.69
C LEU A 12 4.55 -8.35 6.51
N GLN A 13 4.95 -7.58 7.52
CA GLN A 13 4.03 -6.78 8.30
C GLN A 13 3.42 -5.63 7.48
N ILE A 14 4.22 -4.96 6.66
CA ILE A 14 3.75 -3.92 5.74
C ILE A 14 2.80 -4.54 4.71
N GLN A 15 3.17 -5.68 4.12
CA GLN A 15 2.31 -6.41 3.18
C GLN A 15 0.93 -6.66 3.79
N GLN A 16 0.89 -7.32 4.95
CA GLN A 16 -0.38 -7.65 5.60
C GLN A 16 -1.19 -6.40 5.93
N TRP A 17 -0.53 -5.35 6.45
CA TRP A 17 -1.19 -4.11 6.82
C TRP A 17 -1.85 -3.41 5.62
N VAL A 18 -1.14 -3.30 4.49
CA VAL A 18 -1.72 -2.70 3.28
C VAL A 18 -2.78 -3.61 2.66
N HIS A 19 -2.60 -4.93 2.72
CA HIS A 19 -3.57 -5.90 2.23
C HIS A 19 -4.90 -5.83 3.00
N ASP A 20 -4.84 -5.68 4.32
CA ASP A 20 -6.03 -5.52 5.17
C ASP A 20 -6.77 -4.22 4.81
N PHE A 21 -6.04 -3.11 4.65
CA PHE A 21 -6.63 -1.85 4.18
C PHE A 21 -7.27 -1.97 2.80
N ALA A 22 -6.58 -2.61 1.85
CA ALA A 22 -7.09 -2.84 0.50
C ALA A 22 -8.36 -3.71 0.51
N THR A 23 -8.41 -4.72 1.35
CA THR A 23 -9.55 -5.64 1.49
C THR A 23 -10.77 -4.96 2.12
N ASP A 24 -10.55 -4.19 3.19
CA ASP A 24 -11.64 -3.65 4.00
C ASP A 24 -12.14 -2.28 3.50
N VAL A 25 -11.27 -1.49 2.87
CA VAL A 25 -11.58 -0.09 2.50
C VAL A 25 -11.62 0.12 0.98
N VAL A 26 -10.63 -0.35 0.24
CA VAL A 26 -10.46 -0.02 -1.19
C VAL A 26 -11.38 -0.89 -2.06
N ARG A 27 -11.18 -2.20 -2.01
CA ARG A 27 -11.81 -3.16 -2.92
C ARG A 27 -13.34 -3.20 -2.85
N PRO A 28 -14.00 -3.03 -1.68
CA PRO A 28 -15.46 -3.06 -1.61
C PRO A 28 -16.15 -1.93 -2.39
N VAL A 29 -15.45 -0.81 -2.61
CA VAL A 29 -16.00 0.38 -3.28
C VAL A 29 -15.39 0.64 -4.65
N ALA A 30 -14.32 -0.08 -5.03
CA ALA A 30 -13.58 0.12 -6.28
C ALA A 30 -14.49 0.16 -7.53
N ALA A 31 -15.38 -0.82 -7.69
CA ALA A 31 -16.27 -0.90 -8.86
C ALA A 31 -17.25 0.28 -8.95
N ASP A 32 -17.76 0.76 -7.81
CA ASP A 32 -18.69 1.88 -7.77
C ASP A 32 -17.98 3.20 -8.16
N TRP A 33 -16.71 3.35 -7.75
CA TRP A 33 -15.90 4.51 -8.13
C TRP A 33 -15.45 4.47 -9.59
N ASP A 34 -15.09 3.28 -10.10
CA ASP A 34 -14.77 3.07 -11.52
C ASP A 34 -15.95 3.44 -12.41
N GLU A 35 -17.17 2.98 -12.09
CA GLU A 35 -18.39 3.31 -12.86
C GLU A 35 -18.71 4.81 -12.83
N ARG A 36 -18.38 5.50 -11.74
CA ARG A 36 -18.62 6.95 -11.60
C ARG A 36 -17.57 7.80 -12.33
N GLU A 37 -16.43 7.23 -12.71
CA GLU A 37 -15.28 7.95 -13.26
C GLU A 37 -14.86 9.17 -12.39
N GLU A 38 -14.98 9.04 -11.06
CA GLU A 38 -14.68 10.10 -10.09
C GLU A 38 -13.53 9.71 -9.16
N THR A 39 -12.73 10.70 -8.74
CA THR A 39 -11.65 10.46 -7.77
C THR A 39 -12.20 10.03 -6.40
N PRO A 40 -11.77 8.88 -5.84
CA PRO A 40 -12.24 8.38 -4.55
C PRO A 40 -11.57 9.10 -3.37
N TRP A 41 -11.81 10.41 -3.25
CA TRP A 41 -11.25 11.25 -2.16
C TRP A 41 -11.43 10.66 -0.76
N PRO A 42 -12.59 10.06 -0.39
CA PRO A 42 -12.74 9.45 0.93
C PRO A 42 -11.73 8.33 1.21
N VAL A 43 -11.44 7.47 0.22
CA VAL A 43 -10.47 6.37 0.35
C VAL A 43 -9.05 6.92 0.47
N ILE A 44 -8.71 7.94 -0.31
CA ILE A 44 -7.39 8.61 -0.23
C ILE A 44 -7.20 9.27 1.13
N GLN A 45 -8.25 9.88 1.69
CA GLN A 45 -8.20 10.49 3.02
C GLN A 45 -7.98 9.43 4.10
N GLU A 46 -8.66 8.29 4.02
CA GLU A 46 -8.47 7.19 4.97
C GLU A 46 -7.05 6.59 4.89
N ALA A 47 -6.53 6.41 3.67
CA ALA A 47 -5.13 6.01 3.45
C ALA A 47 -4.14 7.00 4.10
N ALA A 48 -4.40 8.30 3.99
CA ALA A 48 -3.60 9.33 4.64
C ALA A 48 -3.70 9.26 6.18
N GLU A 49 -4.90 9.02 6.72
CA GLU A 49 -5.14 8.92 8.17
C GLU A 49 -4.44 7.72 8.81
N ILE A 50 -4.37 6.57 8.11
CA ILE A 50 -3.62 5.41 8.60
C ILE A 50 -2.10 5.55 8.41
N GLY A 51 -1.65 6.59 7.71
CA GLY A 51 -0.24 6.93 7.57
C GLY A 51 0.46 6.36 6.34
N LEU A 52 -0.28 5.84 5.34
CA LEU A 52 0.32 5.34 4.08
C LEU A 52 1.09 6.41 3.30
N TYR A 53 0.78 7.68 3.53
CA TYR A 53 1.48 8.83 2.95
C TYR A 53 2.27 9.65 3.98
N SER A 54 2.47 9.11 5.18
CA SER A 54 3.22 9.78 6.24
C SER A 54 4.68 9.95 5.84
N TRP A 55 5.32 11.00 6.35
CA TRP A 55 6.75 11.22 6.15
C TRP A 55 7.57 10.04 6.70
N GLU A 56 7.14 9.50 7.84
CA GLU A 56 7.74 8.35 8.51
C GLU A 56 7.73 7.11 7.61
N PHE A 57 6.58 6.77 7.03
CA PHE A 57 6.47 5.64 6.11
C PHE A 57 7.35 5.83 4.87
N MET A 58 7.32 7.03 4.27
CA MET A 58 8.12 7.33 3.08
C MET A 58 9.62 7.28 3.35
N ALA A 59 10.07 7.78 4.51
CA ALA A 59 11.46 7.69 4.93
C ALA A 59 11.89 6.23 5.14
N GLU A 60 11.04 5.43 5.79
CA GLU A 60 11.34 4.02 6.02
C GLU A 60 11.46 3.24 4.70
N ALA A 61 10.44 3.37 3.86
CA ALA A 61 10.30 2.58 2.65
C ALA A 61 11.28 2.99 1.53
N MET A 62 11.70 4.26 1.47
CA MET A 62 12.60 4.77 0.42
C MET A 62 14.05 4.98 0.86
N MET A 63 14.31 5.22 2.14
CA MET A 63 15.66 5.58 2.62
C MET A 63 16.25 4.54 3.56
N ASN A 64 15.43 3.86 4.38
CA ASN A 64 15.91 2.95 5.40
C ASN A 64 15.84 1.46 5.00
N ASP A 65 15.08 1.09 3.96
CA ASP A 65 15.07 -0.28 3.43
C ASP A 65 16.22 -0.51 2.43
N PRO A 66 17.30 -1.24 2.81
CA PRO A 66 18.43 -1.51 1.91
C PRO A 66 18.07 -2.50 0.79
N THR A 67 16.95 -3.22 0.89
CA THR A 67 16.49 -4.15 -0.14
C THR A 67 15.71 -3.45 -1.25
N GLY A 68 15.11 -2.29 -0.94
CA GLY A 68 14.24 -1.53 -1.83
C GLY A 68 12.90 -2.21 -2.15
N LEU A 69 12.48 -3.21 -1.37
CA LEU A 69 11.25 -3.98 -1.59
C LEU A 69 10.04 -3.40 -0.85
N THR A 70 10.24 -2.62 0.22
CA THR A 70 9.13 -2.11 1.04
C THR A 70 8.13 -1.29 0.24
N MET A 71 8.59 -0.34 -0.60
CA MET A 71 7.69 0.44 -1.46
C MET A 71 6.97 -0.42 -2.50
N PRO A 72 7.64 -1.29 -3.28
CA PRO A 72 6.97 -2.21 -4.20
C PRO A 72 5.89 -3.08 -3.54
N VAL A 73 6.18 -3.65 -2.37
CA VAL A 73 5.21 -4.50 -1.64
C VAL A 73 3.98 -3.70 -1.23
N ALA A 74 4.15 -2.51 -0.65
CA ALA A 74 3.02 -1.66 -0.28
C ALA A 74 2.18 -1.25 -1.51
N LEU A 75 2.82 -0.90 -2.62
CA LEU A 75 2.13 -0.52 -3.85
C LEU A 75 1.38 -1.72 -4.48
N GLU A 76 1.97 -2.91 -4.47
CA GLU A 76 1.34 -4.12 -4.97
C GLU A 76 0.01 -4.40 -4.27
N GLU A 77 0.00 -4.33 -2.94
CA GLU A 77 -1.21 -4.59 -2.15
C GLU A 77 -2.26 -3.47 -2.31
N LEU A 78 -1.83 -2.22 -2.46
CA LEU A 78 -2.75 -1.13 -2.77
C LEU A 78 -3.41 -1.34 -4.13
N PHE A 79 -2.63 -1.69 -5.15
CA PHE A 79 -3.12 -1.98 -6.51
C PHE A 79 -3.93 -3.27 -6.61
N TRP A 80 -3.71 -4.21 -5.70
CA TRP A 80 -4.58 -5.38 -5.57
C TRP A 80 -6.01 -4.99 -5.14
N GLY A 81 -6.14 -3.93 -4.34
CA GLY A 81 -7.43 -3.34 -3.96
C GLY A 81 -8.11 -2.65 -5.13
N ASP A 82 -7.42 -1.69 -5.74
CA ASP A 82 -7.83 -0.99 -6.94
C ASP A 82 -6.62 -0.35 -7.64
N ALA A 83 -6.57 -0.43 -8.97
CA ALA A 83 -5.52 0.16 -9.80
C ALA A 83 -5.87 1.54 -10.38
N GLY A 84 -7.13 1.98 -10.20
CA GLY A 84 -7.69 3.24 -10.70
C GLY A 84 -7.35 4.48 -9.90
#